data_AF-A0A9X7P771-F1
#
_entry.id   AF-A0A9X7P771-F1
#
_cell.length_a   1.000
_cell.length_b   1.000
_cell.length_c   1.000
_cell.angle_alpha   90.00
_cell.angle_beta   90.00
_cell.angle_gamma   90.00
#
_symmetry.space_group_name_H-M   'P 1'
#
loop_
_entity.id
_entity.type
_entity.pdbx_description
1 polymer ?
#
loop_
_entity_poly.entity_id
_entity_poly.type
_entity_poly.pdbx_seq_one_letter_code
_entity_poly.pdbx_strand_id
1 'polypeptide(L)'
;MTEKTRLKAIRFPESLARDLSKHVRRGKQSDFIIRATEEALLRLKQAKALKECRGVFTPDEYPEFRDRESIKAWVRNLRQEAEERLARWSRDEK
;
A
#
# COMPACT_ATOMS: atom_id res chain seq x y z
N MET A 1 25.53 8.88 0.09
CA MET A 1 25.51 9.36 -1.31
C MET A 1 24.43 10.43 -1.42
N THR A 2 24.76 11.63 -1.86
CA THR A 2 23.80 12.74 -2.02
C THR A 2 22.82 12.39 -3.14
N GLU A 3 21.52 12.44 -2.85
CA GLU A 3 20.47 12.13 -3.82
C GLU A 3 20.50 13.12 -5.00
N LYS A 4 20.32 12.62 -6.23
CA LYS A 4 20.25 13.49 -7.43
C LYS A 4 18.90 14.22 -7.43
N THR A 5 18.91 15.52 -7.19
CA THR A 5 17.70 16.35 -7.13
C THR A 5 17.52 17.17 -8.40
N ARG A 6 16.26 17.51 -8.73
CA ARG A 6 15.90 18.44 -9.83
C ARG A 6 14.90 19.47 -9.30
N LEU A 7 15.15 20.75 -9.58
CA LEU A 7 14.25 21.83 -9.18
C LEU A 7 12.94 21.77 -9.99
N LYS A 8 11.81 21.91 -9.31
CA LYS A 8 10.47 22.04 -9.92
C LYS A 8 9.76 23.25 -9.32
N ALA A 9 9.51 24.27 -10.14
CA ALA A 9 8.74 25.44 -9.71
C ALA A 9 7.24 25.09 -9.65
N ILE A 10 6.60 25.32 -8.50
CA ILE A 10 5.18 25.06 -8.26
C ILE A 10 4.57 26.32 -7.66
N ARG A 11 3.45 26.78 -8.22
CA ARG A 11 2.68 27.90 -7.66
C ARG A 11 1.71 27.36 -6.61
N PHE A 12 1.74 27.95 -5.42
CA PHE A 12 0.79 27.65 -4.36
C PHE A 12 -0.29 28.74 -4.29
N PRO A 13 -1.56 28.37 -4.09
CA PRO A 13 -2.58 29.33 -3.67
C PRO A 13 -2.13 30.06 -2.40
N GLU A 14 -2.43 31.35 -2.31
CA GLU A 14 -1.96 32.18 -1.19
C GLU A 14 -2.46 31.65 0.17
N SER A 15 -3.72 31.22 0.24
CA SER A 15 -4.30 30.61 1.44
C SER A 15 -3.50 29.38 1.90
N LEU A 16 -3.18 28.48 0.97
CA LEU A 16 -2.44 27.26 1.27
C LEU A 16 -1.00 27.55 1.68
N ALA A 17 -0.34 28.52 1.02
CA ALA A 17 1.02 28.93 1.38
C ALA A 17 1.04 29.55 2.80
N ARG A 18 0.02 30.35 3.14
CA ARG A 18 -0.14 30.94 4.47
C ARG A 18 -0.35 29.86 5.52
N ASP A 19 -1.23 28.90 5.27
CA ASP A 19 -1.47 27.77 6.18
C ASP A 19 -0.22 26.90 6.36
N LEU A 20 0.50 26.60 5.28
CA LEU A 20 1.76 25.88 5.34
C LEU A 20 2.78 26.64 6.21
N SER A 21 2.88 27.95 6.04
CA SER A 21 3.79 28.78 6.84
C SER A 21 3.41 28.90 8.31
N LYS A 22 2.10 28.80 8.61
CA LYS A 22 1.55 28.87 9.97
C LYS A 22 1.80 27.58 10.75
N HIS A 23 1.70 26.41 10.09
CA HIS A 23 1.75 25.11 10.76
C HIS A 23 3.10 24.38 10.59
N VAL A 24 3.89 24.72 9.57
CA VAL A 24 5.18 24.06 9.29
C VAL A 24 6.31 25.06 9.42
N ARG A 25 7.29 24.72 10.28
CA ARG A 25 8.48 25.54 10.54
C ARG A 25 9.22 25.87 9.24
N ARG A 26 9.68 27.12 9.14
CA ARG A 26 10.57 27.56 8.04
C ARG A 26 11.78 26.62 7.93
N GLY A 27 12.03 26.07 6.74
CA GLY A 27 13.07 25.07 6.47
C GLY A 27 12.59 23.62 6.43
N LYS A 28 11.45 23.27 7.05
CA LYS A 28 10.83 21.93 7.00
C LYS A 28 9.72 21.81 5.95
N GLN A 29 9.40 22.91 5.29
CA GLN A 29 8.31 22.96 4.31
C GLN A 29 8.60 22.11 3.08
N SER A 30 9.85 22.11 2.59
CA SER A 30 10.25 21.25 1.47
C SER A 30 10.05 19.77 1.82
N ASP A 31 10.56 19.32 2.97
CA ASP A 31 10.39 17.94 3.45
C ASP A 31 8.90 17.56 3.57
N PHE A 32 8.08 18.47 4.10
CA PHE A 32 6.65 18.26 4.22
C PHE A 32 5.97 18.07 2.87
N ILE A 33 6.28 18.94 1.89
CA ILE A 33 5.73 18.85 0.53
C ILE A 33 6.20 17.58 -0.17
N ILE A 34 7.48 17.20 -0.01
CA ILE A 34 8.04 15.97 -0.59
C ILE A 34 7.27 14.75 -0.07
N ARG A 35 7.14 14.61 1.26
CA ARG A 35 6.41 13.49 1.87
C ARG A 35 4.95 13.45 1.44
N ALA A 36 4.25 14.59 1.45
CA ALA A 36 2.88 14.67 0.98
C ALA A 36 2.74 14.25 -0.49
N THR A 37 3.71 14.60 -1.33
CA THR A 37 3.77 14.20 -2.74
C THR A 37 4.02 12.70 -2.90
N GLU A 38 4.96 12.13 -2.13
CA GLU A 38 5.26 10.69 -2.14
C GLU A 38 4.02 9.87 -1.76
N GLU A 39 3.33 10.25 -0.69
CA GLU A 39 2.10 9.58 -0.27
C GLU A 39 1.00 9.68 -1.33
N ALA A 40 0.79 10.87 -1.90
CA ALA A 40 -0.21 11.06 -2.94
C ALA A 40 0.10 10.21 -4.19
N LEU A 41 1.37 10.16 -4.61
CA LEU A 41 1.81 9.34 -5.74
C LEU A 41 1.65 7.85 -5.45
N LEU A 42 1.95 7.40 -4.23
CA LEU A 42 1.75 6.00 -3.83
C LEU A 42 0.28 5.60 -3.96
N ARG A 43 -0.65 6.43 -3.45
CA ARG A 43 -2.09 6.19 -3.57
C ARG A 43 -2.54 6.11 -5.03
N LEU A 44 -2.02 6.99 -5.89
CA LEU A 44 -2.33 6.95 -7.33
C LEU A 44 -1.79 5.68 -8.01
N LYS A 45 -0.58 5.25 -7.68
CA LYS A 45 0.00 4.00 -8.19
C LYS A 45 -0.81 2.78 -7.75
N GLN A 46 -1.18 2.71 -6.48
CA GLN A 46 -2.02 1.64 -5.96
C GLN A 46 -3.40 1.62 -6.63
N ALA A 47 -4.05 2.77 -6.79
CA ALA A 47 -5.33 2.86 -7.48
C ALA A 47 -5.22 2.40 -8.94
N LYS A 48 -4.12 2.73 -9.62
CA LYS A 48 -3.85 2.24 -10.98
C LYS A 48 -3.63 0.73 -11.00
N ALA A 49 -2.80 0.20 -10.11
CA ALA A 49 -2.55 -1.23 -10.00
C ALA A 49 -3.85 -2.01 -9.72
N LEU A 50 -4.71 -1.52 -8.82
CA LEU A 50 -6.02 -2.14 -8.57
C LEU A 50 -6.91 -2.16 -9.81
N LYS A 51 -6.87 -1.11 -10.64
CA LYS A 51 -7.61 -1.08 -11.92
C LYS A 51 -7.03 -2.06 -12.93
N GLU A 52 -5.71 -2.16 -13.02
CA GLU A 52 -5.02 -3.08 -13.93
C GLU A 52 -5.18 -4.54 -13.51
N CYS A 53 -5.21 -4.83 -12.20
CA CYS A 53 -5.44 -6.16 -11.66
C CYS A 53 -6.91 -6.60 -11.72
N ARG A 54 -7.82 -5.76 -12.23
CA ARG A 54 -9.23 -6.12 -12.37
C ARG A 54 -9.37 -7.27 -13.37
N GLY A 55 -9.85 -8.40 -12.90
CA GLY A 55 -10.05 -9.60 -13.72
C GLY A 55 -8.85 -10.53 -13.80
N VAL A 56 -7.77 -10.28 -13.04
CA VAL A 56 -6.62 -11.20 -12.96
C VAL A 56 -6.99 -12.51 -12.26
N PHE A 57 -7.90 -12.47 -11.28
CA PHE A 57 -8.40 -13.69 -10.65
C PHE A 57 -9.56 -14.26 -11.45
N THR A 58 -9.24 -15.01 -12.51
CA THR A 58 -10.23 -15.74 -13.31
C THR A 58 -10.57 -17.08 -12.64
N PRO A 59 -11.80 -17.60 -12.77
CA PRO A 59 -12.18 -18.93 -12.24
C PRO A 59 -11.45 -20.12 -12.90
N ASP A 60 -10.78 -19.88 -14.02
CA ASP A 60 -10.00 -20.86 -14.76
C ASP A 60 -8.57 -20.96 -14.20
N GLU A 61 -7.94 -19.83 -13.89
CA GLU A 61 -6.60 -19.79 -13.28
C GLU A 61 -6.64 -19.93 -11.76
N TYR A 62 -7.73 -19.51 -11.12
CA TYR A 62 -7.92 -19.53 -9.67
C TYR A 62 -9.29 -20.14 -9.31
N PRO A 63 -9.43 -21.47 -9.38
CA PRO A 63 -10.68 -22.16 -9.12
C PRO A 63 -11.21 -21.94 -7.69
N GLU A 64 -10.33 -21.64 -6.73
CA GLU A 64 -10.71 -21.27 -5.36
C GLU A 64 -11.57 -20.01 -5.27
N PHE A 65 -11.50 -19.11 -6.25
CA PHE A 65 -12.31 -17.88 -6.33
C PHE A 65 -13.56 -18.02 -7.21
N ARG A 66 -13.86 -19.22 -7.72
CA ARG A 66 -14.98 -19.48 -8.63
C ARG A 66 -16.33 -19.16 -8.03
N ASP A 67 -16.57 -19.60 -6.79
CA ASP A 67 -17.85 -19.46 -6.10
C ASP A 67 -17.65 -19.39 -4.58
N ARG A 68 -18.73 -19.07 -3.87
CA ARG A 68 -18.69 -18.84 -2.42
C ARG A 68 -18.31 -20.09 -1.62
N GLU A 69 -18.62 -21.30 -2.11
CA GLU A 69 -18.27 -22.55 -1.42
C GLU A 69 -16.80 -22.87 -1.61
N SER A 70 -16.29 -22.73 -2.83
CA SER A 70 -14.88 -22.85 -3.16
C SER A 70 -14.02 -21.90 -2.31
N ILE A 71 -14.45 -20.64 -2.17
CA ILE A 71 -13.77 -19.65 -1.31
C ILE A 71 -13.79 -20.09 0.17
N LYS A 72 -14.93 -20.58 0.66
CA LYS A 72 -15.05 -21.06 2.06
C LYS A 72 -14.16 -22.27 2.33
N ALA A 73 -14.08 -23.21 1.39
CA ALA A 73 -13.21 -24.37 1.49
C ALA A 73 -11.74 -23.95 1.52
N TRP A 74 -11.34 -23.07 0.60
CA TRP A 74 -9.98 -22.53 0.53
C TRP A 74 -9.57 -21.78 1.81
N VAL A 75 -10.40 -20.87 2.32
CA VAL A 75 -10.13 -20.14 3.57
C VAL A 75 -10.01 -21.09 4.77
N ARG A 76 -10.80 -22.17 4.81
CA ARG A 76 -10.72 -23.17 5.88
C ARG A 76 -9.38 -23.91 5.85
N ASN A 77 -8.97 -24.37 4.67
CA ASN A 77 -7.69 -25.06 4.49
C ASN A 77 -6.52 -24.16 4.89
N LEU A 78 -6.52 -22.88 4.47
CA LEU A 78 -5.49 -21.91 4.86
C LEU A 78 -5.35 -21.74 6.38
N ARG A 79 -6.48 -21.74 7.11
CA ARG A 79 -6.46 -21.64 8.58
C ARG A 79 -5.91 -22.91 9.22
N GLN A 80 -6.33 -24.07 8.74
CA GLN A 80 -5.83 -25.35 9.22
C GLN A 80 -4.32 -25.47 8.99
N GLU A 81 -3.82 -25.12 7.81
CA GLU A 81 -2.38 -25.13 7.52
C GLU A 81 -1.60 -24.15 8.40
N ALA A 82 -2.18 -23.02 8.78
CA ALA A 82 -1.57 -22.07 9.71
C ALA A 82 -1.49 -22.64 11.13
N GLU A 83 -2.57 -23.28 11.61
CA GLU A 83 -2.60 -23.96 12.91
C GLU A 83 -1.60 -25.12 12.97
N GLU A 84 -1.53 -25.93 11.92
CA GLU A 84 -0.56 -27.03 11.81
C GLU A 84 0.88 -26.52 11.79
N ARG A 85 1.17 -25.41 11.09
CA ARG A 85 2.49 -24.77 11.12
C ARG A 85 2.86 -24.30 12.53
N LEU A 86 1.93 -23.64 13.22
CA LEU A 86 2.13 -23.17 14.58
C LEU A 86 2.38 -24.34 15.55
N ALA A 87 1.61 -25.42 15.41
CA ALA A 87 1.77 -26.62 16.22
C ALA A 87 3.12 -27.32 15.98
N ARG A 88 3.63 -27.33 14.73
CA ARG A 88 4.98 -27.82 14.43
C ARG A 88 6.05 -26.99 15.11
N TRP A 89 6.02 -25.65 14.96
CA TRP A 89 6.97 -24.77 15.63
C TRP A 89 7.00 -24.96 17.15
N SER A 90 5.83 -25.05 17.79
CA SER A 90 5.75 -25.28 19.24
C SER A 90 6.29 -26.65 19.68
N ARG A 91 6.38 -27.62 18.78
CA ARG A 91 6.92 -28.97 19.06
C ARG A 91 8.45 -29.02 18.87
N ASP A 92 8.98 -28.25 17.93
CA ASP A 92 10.41 -28.16 17.64
C ASP A 92 11.20 -27.30 18.67
N GLU A 93 10.50 -26.48 19.47
CA GLU A 93 11.07 -25.64 20.54
C GLU A 93 11.18 -26.37 21.90
N LYS A 94 10.73 -27.62 22.00
CA LYS A 94 10.81 -28.50 23.18
C LYS A 94 11.83 -29.62 22.99
#